data_AF-A0A7M2RKW9-F1
#
_entry.id   AF-A0A7M2RKW9-F1
#
_cell.length_a   1.000
_cell.length_b   1.000
_cell.length_c   1.000
_cell.angle_alpha   90.00
_cell.angle_beta   90.00
_cell.angle_gamma   90.00
#
_symmetry.space_group_name_H-M   'P 1'
#
loop_
_entity.id
_entity.type
_entity.pdbx_description
1 polymer ?
#
loop_
_entity_poly.entity_id
_entity_poly.type
_entity_poly.pdbx_seq_one_letter_code
_entity_poly.pdbx_strand_id
1 'polypeptide(L)'
;MLKKYINRIYMALILIFMYAPILTMIVLSFNASKTRSRWGGFSLKWYTALFSNTDIMQALYNTLIIALLAAIISTILGTMAAIGIGSMKKKIQSVFSAITNIPMLNGEIVMGISLMLLFILVRMNLGFSTILMSHITFDIPYVILSVMPKIKQYPKSTYEAALDLGASPLQSFFKVVFPDIMPGVLSGFLLAFTMSLDDFVITYFTKGPGIDTLSTKIYSEVRKGIKPEMYALSTLLFVTVFFLLILINQNPAEKEKRVKQYSVIRVICKRVLPAAIIVLIAGGGIYYHGTGGISTKDQIVVYNWGEYIDPDVPKNFEKETGIHVVYEEFETNEIMYPKIQSGAVAYDLVCPSDYMIDKMIQNDLLDKIDWSKIPNASNIGRTYFEKSREFDPYNEYSLPYCWGTLGIIYNKSMVKSPVNSWNILWDPEYKNNILMQDSVRDAFTVALKLAGHSVNSSDPKQLERAEKLLESEKPLVQSYSVDQIRDKMIGGEAALGVTFSGEFLYMQRENPDLDFVLPKEGSNVWIDSWVIPKNAKHKKNAQEFLNYLCRPDVALKNFEYITYATPNTAARELIEDSDIRDNPILFPKDSDLKNSETYRYLGRKTEELYAKLWREVKSS
;
A
#
# COMPACT_ATOMS: atom_id res chain seq x y z
N MET A 1 -46.21 -3.22 -16.71
CA MET A 1 -45.36 -2.04 -17.03
C MET A 1 -44.63 -1.49 -15.81
N LEU A 2 -45.31 -1.27 -14.67
CA LEU A 2 -44.72 -0.74 -13.44
C LEU A 2 -43.46 -1.50 -12.95
N LYS A 3 -43.49 -2.84 -12.96
CA LYS A 3 -42.32 -3.69 -12.60
C LYS A 3 -41.08 -3.45 -13.49
N LYS A 4 -41.28 -3.12 -14.78
CA LYS A 4 -40.18 -2.81 -15.71
C LYS A 4 -39.60 -1.42 -15.46
N TYR A 5 -40.43 -0.46 -15.04
CA TYR A 5 -39.97 0.87 -14.63
C TYR A 5 -39.24 0.81 -13.29
N ILE A 6 -39.77 0.11 -12.29
CA ILE A 6 -39.11 -0.10 -10.99
C ILE A 6 -37.75 -0.78 -11.19
N ASN A 7 -37.67 -1.85 -11.99
CA ASN A 7 -36.39 -2.51 -12.29
C ASN A 7 -35.39 -1.57 -12.97
N ARG A 8 -35.83 -0.71 -13.90
CA ARG A 8 -34.96 0.27 -14.56
C ARG A 8 -34.46 1.34 -13.59
N ILE A 9 -35.34 1.84 -12.72
CA ILE A 9 -34.97 2.83 -11.69
C ILE A 9 -33.99 2.22 -10.70
N TYR A 10 -34.24 0.99 -10.24
CA TYR A 10 -33.34 0.27 -9.35
C TYR A 10 -31.96 0.06 -9.98
N MET A 11 -31.91 -0.37 -11.25
CA MET A 11 -30.64 -0.50 -11.98
C MET A 11 -29.95 0.86 -12.16
N ALA A 12 -30.68 1.94 -12.45
CA ALA A 12 -30.11 3.27 -12.56
C ALA A 12 -29.53 3.77 -11.23
N LEU A 13 -30.21 3.52 -10.10
CA LEU A 13 -29.70 3.84 -8.76
C LEU A 13 -28.42 3.08 -8.44
N ILE A 14 -28.35 1.78 -8.76
CA ILE A 14 -27.12 0.99 -8.60
C ILE A 14 -25.98 1.57 -9.46
N LEU A 15 -26.26 1.89 -10.73
CA LEU A 15 -25.24 2.47 -11.61
C LEU A 15 -24.76 3.83 -11.09
N ILE A 16 -25.67 4.71 -10.66
CA ILE A 16 -25.30 5.99 -10.05
C ILE A 16 -24.44 5.76 -8.81
N PHE A 17 -24.85 4.86 -7.92
CA PHE A 17 -24.09 4.56 -6.70
C PHE A 17 -22.68 4.03 -7.01
N MET A 18 -22.53 3.16 -8.01
CA MET A 18 -21.22 2.60 -8.40
C MET A 18 -20.32 3.61 -9.12
N TYR A 19 -20.88 4.45 -10.01
CA TYR A 19 -20.09 5.36 -10.86
C TYR A 19 -19.96 6.78 -10.30
N ALA A 20 -20.79 7.20 -9.34
CA ALA A 20 -20.72 8.53 -8.75
C ALA A 20 -19.35 8.83 -8.10
N PRO A 21 -18.73 7.94 -7.31
CA PRO A 21 -17.39 8.18 -6.78
C PRO A 21 -16.35 8.42 -7.89
N ILE A 22 -16.40 7.63 -8.96
CA ILE A 22 -15.50 7.79 -10.11
C ILE A 22 -15.72 9.15 -10.78
N LEU A 23 -16.97 9.56 -10.99
CA LEU A 23 -17.30 10.87 -11.52
C LEU A 23 -16.80 12.00 -10.61
N THR A 24 -16.89 11.85 -9.29
CA THR A 24 -16.32 12.86 -8.36
C THR A 24 -14.81 12.95 -8.49
N MET A 25 -14.10 11.82 -8.63
CA MET A 25 -12.66 11.82 -8.87
C MET A 25 -12.33 12.53 -10.20
N ILE A 26 -13.12 12.30 -11.24
CA ILE A 26 -12.96 12.98 -12.54
C ILE A 26 -13.20 14.48 -12.41
N VAL A 27 -14.17 14.92 -11.63
CA VAL A 27 -14.38 16.37 -11.40
C VAL A 27 -13.24 16.96 -10.59
N LEU A 28 -12.78 16.26 -9.55
CA LEU A 28 -11.68 16.70 -8.70
C LEU A 28 -10.33 16.71 -9.42
N SER A 29 -10.14 15.92 -10.48
CA SER A 29 -8.91 15.97 -11.30
C SER A 29 -8.72 17.31 -12.02
N PHE A 30 -9.80 18.07 -12.19
CA PHE A 30 -9.76 19.43 -12.75
C PHE A 30 -9.74 20.52 -11.67
N ASN A 31 -9.81 20.18 -10.37
CA ASN A 31 -9.80 21.15 -9.29
C ASN A 31 -8.39 21.74 -9.10
N ALA A 32 -8.23 23.06 -9.16
CA ALA A 32 -6.93 23.69 -8.91
C ALA A 32 -6.49 23.61 -7.43
N SER A 33 -7.39 23.36 -6.48
CA SER A 33 -7.06 23.18 -5.07
C SER A 33 -6.38 21.83 -4.79
N LYS A 34 -5.56 21.77 -3.73
CA LYS A 34 -5.04 20.51 -3.18
C LYS A 34 -6.07 19.78 -2.31
N THR A 35 -7.00 20.52 -1.71
CA THR A 35 -8.00 19.99 -0.78
C THR A 35 -9.31 19.66 -1.51
N ARG A 36 -9.98 18.57 -1.12
CA ARG A 36 -11.30 18.18 -1.68
C ARG A 36 -12.42 19.14 -1.28
N SER A 37 -12.29 19.77 -0.13
CA SER A 37 -13.33 20.59 0.52
C SER A 37 -13.48 21.97 -0.11
N ARG A 38 -12.50 22.44 -0.90
CA ARG A 38 -12.53 23.76 -1.54
C ARG A 38 -12.27 23.64 -3.04
N TRP A 39 -13.15 24.24 -3.84
CA TRP A 39 -12.97 24.33 -5.29
C TRP A 39 -12.11 25.54 -5.64
N GLY A 40 -10.92 25.29 -6.18
CA GLY A 40 -9.94 26.32 -6.54
C GLY A 40 -10.03 26.84 -7.97
N GLY A 41 -10.98 26.34 -8.77
CA GLY A 41 -11.11 26.64 -10.22
C GLY A 41 -10.70 25.46 -11.11
N PHE A 42 -10.91 25.60 -12.43
CA PHE A 42 -10.57 24.57 -13.41
C PHE A 42 -9.08 24.61 -13.78
N SER A 43 -8.39 23.47 -13.75
CA SER A 43 -6.97 23.37 -14.11
C SER A 43 -6.60 21.98 -14.66
N LEU A 44 -5.62 21.93 -15.56
CA LEU A 44 -5.01 20.69 -16.07
C LEU A 44 -3.65 20.37 -15.42
N LYS A 45 -3.24 21.15 -14.41
CA LYS A 45 -1.90 21.05 -13.81
C LYS A 45 -1.56 19.66 -13.26
N TRP A 46 -2.56 18.94 -12.78
CA TRP A 46 -2.37 17.60 -12.21
C TRP A 46 -2.07 16.55 -13.28
N TYR A 47 -2.56 16.74 -14.51
CA TYR A 47 -2.18 15.89 -15.64
C TYR A 47 -0.73 16.11 -16.04
N THR A 48 -0.25 17.36 -16.05
CA THR A 48 1.18 17.64 -16.30
C THR A 48 2.08 17.14 -15.18
N ALA A 49 1.66 17.29 -13.92
CA ALA A 49 2.38 16.77 -12.77
C ALA A 49 2.45 15.23 -12.78
N LEU A 50 1.36 14.57 -13.21
CA LEU A 50 1.31 13.11 -13.38
C LEU A 50 2.38 12.61 -14.35
N PHE A 51 2.47 13.18 -15.55
CA PHE A 51 3.47 12.74 -16.55
C PHE A 51 4.91 13.14 -16.19
N SER A 52 5.08 14.12 -15.31
CA SER A 52 6.39 14.52 -14.79
C SER A 52 6.85 13.64 -13.63
N ASN A 53 5.97 12.83 -13.06
CA ASN A 53 6.27 11.94 -11.94
C ASN A 53 6.87 10.63 -12.47
N THR A 54 8.20 10.52 -12.32
CA THR A 54 8.98 9.35 -12.78
C THR A 54 8.50 8.05 -12.14
N ASP A 55 8.08 8.08 -10.88
CA ASP A 55 7.68 6.88 -10.13
C ASP A 55 6.35 6.35 -10.65
N ILE A 56 5.38 7.23 -10.90
CA ILE A 56 4.09 6.84 -11.48
C ILE A 56 4.27 6.34 -12.90
N MET A 57 5.13 7.00 -13.69
CA MET A 57 5.42 6.56 -15.05
C MET A 57 6.12 5.20 -15.07
N GLN A 58 7.09 4.97 -14.19
CA GLN A 58 7.75 3.68 -14.03
C GLN A 58 6.74 2.60 -13.61
N ALA A 59 5.82 2.90 -12.68
CA ALA A 59 4.76 1.99 -12.28
C ALA A 59 3.83 1.63 -13.45
N LEU A 60 3.48 2.59 -14.32
CA LEU A 60 2.73 2.36 -15.56
C LEU A 60 3.49 1.42 -16.51
N TYR A 61 4.78 1.67 -16.75
CA TYR A 61 5.59 0.81 -17.60
C TYR A 61 5.69 -0.61 -17.05
N ASN A 62 5.95 -0.75 -15.74
CA ASN A 62 6.01 -2.05 -15.07
C ASN A 62 4.69 -2.81 -15.23
N THR A 63 3.55 -2.17 -14.97
CA THR A 63 2.22 -2.79 -15.16
C THR A 63 2.02 -3.29 -16.59
N LEU A 64 2.28 -2.44 -17.59
CA LEU A 64 2.05 -2.80 -18.99
C LEU A 64 2.98 -3.93 -19.46
N ILE A 65 4.25 -3.90 -19.07
CA ILE A 65 5.22 -4.93 -19.45
C ILE A 65 4.90 -6.25 -18.76
N ILE A 66 4.62 -6.24 -17.45
CA ILE A 66 4.28 -7.44 -16.69
C ILE A 66 3.00 -8.06 -17.24
N ALA A 67 1.93 -7.27 -17.39
CA ALA A 67 0.65 -7.75 -17.91
C ALA A 67 0.79 -8.34 -19.32
N LEU A 68 1.56 -7.69 -20.19
CA LEU A 68 1.78 -8.16 -21.55
C LEU A 68 2.60 -9.46 -21.59
N LEU A 69 3.72 -9.52 -20.86
CA LEU A 69 4.58 -10.71 -20.82
C LEU A 69 3.85 -11.89 -20.18
N ALA A 70 3.16 -11.66 -19.05
CA ALA A 70 2.34 -12.67 -18.40
C ALA A 70 1.27 -13.19 -19.36
N ALA A 71 0.52 -12.30 -20.01
CA ALA A 71 -0.51 -12.70 -20.97
C ALA A 71 0.04 -13.51 -22.14
N ILE A 72 1.17 -13.11 -22.74
CA ILE A 72 1.81 -13.85 -23.84
C ILE A 72 2.22 -15.25 -23.37
N ILE A 73 2.98 -15.33 -22.27
CA ILE A 73 3.55 -16.59 -21.78
C ILE A 73 2.43 -17.52 -21.32
N SER A 74 1.47 -17.03 -20.55
CA SER A 74 0.30 -17.79 -20.09
C SER A 74 -0.58 -18.24 -21.24
N THR A 75 -0.72 -17.44 -22.30
CA THR A 75 -1.49 -17.84 -23.49
C THR A 75 -0.83 -19.04 -24.17
N ILE A 76 0.49 -19.02 -24.31
CA ILE A 76 1.25 -20.14 -24.90
C ILE A 76 1.11 -21.38 -24.01
N LEU A 77 1.45 -21.27 -22.73
CA LEU A 77 1.43 -22.39 -21.78
C LEU A 77 0.02 -22.95 -21.56
N GLY A 78 -0.97 -22.07 -21.39
CA GLY A 78 -2.37 -22.43 -21.20
C GLY A 78 -3.00 -23.06 -22.44
N THR A 79 -2.66 -22.59 -23.64
CA THR A 79 -3.11 -23.23 -24.90
C THR A 79 -2.52 -24.63 -25.04
N MET A 80 -1.22 -24.80 -24.77
CA MET A 80 -0.56 -26.10 -24.75
C MET A 80 -1.21 -27.05 -23.72
N ALA A 81 -1.46 -26.54 -22.51
CA ALA A 81 -2.14 -27.30 -21.46
C ALA A 81 -3.56 -27.68 -21.86
N ALA A 82 -4.33 -26.78 -22.48
CA ALA A 82 -5.68 -27.05 -22.93
C ALA A 82 -5.73 -28.15 -24.01
N ILE A 83 -4.81 -28.12 -24.99
CA ILE A 83 -4.67 -29.17 -26.01
C ILE A 83 -4.30 -30.51 -25.36
N GLY A 84 -3.32 -30.50 -24.45
CA GLY A 84 -2.88 -31.70 -23.72
C GLY A 84 -4.01 -32.32 -22.92
N ILE A 85 -4.67 -31.53 -22.06
CA ILE A 85 -5.81 -31.94 -21.23
C ILE A 85 -6.98 -32.40 -22.11
N GLY A 86 -7.24 -31.73 -23.23
CA GLY A 86 -8.29 -32.11 -24.19
C GLY A 86 -8.04 -33.45 -24.88
N SER A 87 -6.78 -33.89 -24.96
CA SER A 87 -6.38 -35.15 -25.59
C SER A 87 -6.30 -36.34 -24.62
N MET A 88 -6.44 -36.09 -23.30
CA MET A 88 -6.36 -37.12 -22.26
C MET A 88 -7.65 -37.93 -22.09
N LYS A 89 -7.54 -39.12 -21.49
CA LYS A 89 -8.71 -39.90 -21.03
C LYS A 89 -9.46 -39.16 -19.92
N LYS A 90 -10.79 -39.30 -19.86
CA LYS A 90 -11.67 -38.55 -18.91
C LYS A 90 -11.18 -38.53 -17.45
N LYS A 91 -10.68 -39.65 -16.92
CA LYS A 91 -10.17 -39.73 -15.54
C LYS A 91 -8.91 -38.87 -15.33
N ILE A 92 -7.94 -38.97 -16.24
CA ILE A 92 -6.69 -38.20 -16.20
C ILE A 92 -6.97 -36.71 -16.44
N GLN A 93 -7.86 -36.42 -17.40
CA GLN A 93 -8.33 -35.08 -17.70
C GLN A 93 -8.88 -34.39 -16.44
N SER A 94 -9.67 -35.09 -15.63
CA SER A 94 -10.22 -34.56 -14.38
C SER A 94 -9.13 -34.17 -13.38
N VAL A 95 -8.09 -35.00 -13.23
CA VAL A 95 -6.99 -34.74 -12.30
C VAL A 95 -6.18 -33.50 -12.74
N PHE A 96 -5.77 -33.45 -14.01
CA PHE A 96 -5.01 -32.30 -14.52
C PHE A 96 -5.84 -31.01 -14.55
N SER A 97 -7.13 -31.11 -14.84
CA SER A 97 -8.04 -29.95 -14.75
C SER A 97 -8.18 -29.46 -13.30
N ALA A 98 -8.21 -30.36 -12.32
CA ALA A 98 -8.24 -29.98 -10.91
C ALA A 98 -6.95 -29.25 -10.50
N ILE A 99 -5.78 -29.81 -10.86
CA ILE A 99 -4.47 -29.21 -10.56
C ILE A 99 -4.33 -27.82 -11.18
N THR A 100 -4.65 -27.69 -12.47
CA THR A 100 -4.53 -26.41 -13.20
C THR A 100 -5.51 -25.35 -12.71
N ASN A 101 -6.60 -25.73 -12.06
CA ASN A 101 -7.57 -24.80 -11.48
C ASN A 101 -7.27 -24.44 -10.01
N ILE A 102 -6.31 -25.07 -9.34
CA ILE A 102 -5.92 -24.71 -7.95
C ILE A 102 -5.68 -23.20 -7.81
N PRO A 103 -4.94 -22.54 -8.73
CA PRO A 103 -4.73 -21.11 -8.65
C PRO A 103 -6.05 -20.30 -8.61
N MET A 104 -6.99 -20.64 -9.48
CA MET A 104 -8.27 -19.94 -9.63
C MET A 104 -9.26 -20.24 -8.49
N LEU A 105 -9.11 -21.35 -7.79
CA LEU A 105 -10.02 -21.76 -6.71
C LEU A 105 -9.64 -21.17 -5.34
N ASN A 106 -8.39 -20.76 -5.15
CA ASN A 106 -7.93 -20.15 -3.91
C ASN A 106 -8.16 -18.64 -3.93
N GLY A 107 -8.32 -18.05 -2.74
CA GLY A 107 -8.32 -16.59 -2.61
C GLY A 107 -6.95 -16.01 -2.97
N GLU A 108 -6.93 -14.84 -3.62
CA GLU A 108 -5.71 -14.19 -4.11
C GLU A 108 -4.66 -13.96 -3.01
N ILE A 109 -5.10 -13.63 -1.78
CA ILE A 109 -4.20 -13.44 -0.63
C ILE A 109 -3.45 -14.74 -0.30
N VAL A 110 -4.17 -15.87 -0.28
CA VAL A 110 -3.58 -17.18 0.01
C VAL A 110 -2.54 -17.51 -1.06
N MET A 111 -2.85 -17.23 -2.32
CA MET A 111 -1.91 -17.42 -3.42
C MET A 111 -0.67 -16.53 -3.29
N GLY A 112 -0.85 -15.23 -3.10
CA GLY A 112 0.25 -14.26 -3.01
C GLY A 112 1.24 -14.62 -1.90
N ILE A 113 0.73 -14.92 -0.70
CA ILE A 113 1.57 -15.36 0.42
C ILE A 113 2.23 -16.71 0.13
N SER A 114 1.51 -17.67 -0.46
CA SER A 114 2.08 -18.99 -0.77
C SER A 114 3.21 -18.91 -1.80
N LEU A 115 3.06 -18.08 -2.83
CA LEU A 115 4.10 -17.86 -3.84
C LEU A 115 5.29 -17.08 -3.28
N MET A 116 5.04 -16.06 -2.45
CA MET A 116 6.09 -15.36 -1.71
C MET A 116 6.92 -16.36 -0.88
N LEU A 117 6.26 -17.20 -0.07
CA LEU A 117 6.94 -18.23 0.74
C LEU A 117 7.70 -19.24 -0.13
N LEU A 118 7.15 -19.61 -1.29
CA LEU A 118 7.84 -20.48 -2.24
C LEU A 118 9.13 -19.85 -2.77
N PHE A 119 9.08 -18.58 -3.20
CA PHE A 119 10.26 -17.85 -3.68
C PHE A 119 11.33 -17.72 -2.61
N ILE A 120 10.93 -17.47 -1.37
CA ILE A 120 11.83 -17.47 -0.21
C ILE A 120 12.49 -18.84 -0.02
N LEU A 121 11.69 -19.91 -0.07
CA LEU A 121 12.18 -21.29 0.09
C LEU A 121 13.24 -21.64 -0.96
N VAL A 122 13.05 -21.19 -2.21
CA VAL A 122 14.02 -21.40 -3.30
C VAL A 122 15.10 -20.31 -3.37
N ARG A 123 15.15 -19.40 -2.38
CA ARG A 123 16.12 -18.30 -2.26
C ARG A 123 16.13 -17.34 -3.45
N MET A 124 14.96 -17.06 -4.02
CA MET A 124 14.77 -16.04 -5.03
C MET A 124 14.51 -14.69 -4.35
N ASN A 125 15.21 -13.64 -4.81
CA ASN A 125 14.90 -12.28 -4.40
C ASN A 125 13.58 -11.86 -5.05
N LEU A 126 12.70 -11.23 -4.27
CA LEU A 126 11.48 -10.66 -4.80
C LEU A 126 11.80 -9.48 -5.73
N GLY A 127 11.00 -9.31 -6.79
CA GLY A 127 11.18 -8.28 -7.80
C GLY A 127 10.37 -8.57 -9.07
N PHE A 128 10.81 -8.05 -10.20
CA PHE A 128 10.11 -8.21 -11.48
C PHE A 128 9.85 -9.67 -11.85
N SER A 129 10.84 -10.55 -11.67
CA SER A 129 10.76 -11.96 -12.06
C SER A 129 9.73 -12.73 -11.23
N THR A 130 9.67 -12.50 -9.93
CA THR A 130 8.72 -13.15 -9.03
C THR A 130 7.30 -12.66 -9.27
N ILE A 131 7.10 -11.37 -9.57
CA ILE A 131 5.79 -10.87 -10.03
C ILE A 131 5.39 -11.58 -11.33
N LEU A 132 6.26 -11.57 -12.34
CA LEU A 132 5.96 -12.19 -13.64
C LEU A 132 5.63 -13.68 -13.52
N MET A 133 6.40 -14.45 -12.75
CA MET A 133 6.13 -15.88 -12.52
C MET A 133 4.80 -16.11 -11.80
N SER A 134 4.45 -15.25 -10.85
CA SER A 134 3.18 -15.34 -10.13
C SER A 134 2.00 -15.06 -11.04
N HIS A 135 2.07 -14.00 -11.85
CA HIS A 135 1.04 -13.66 -12.82
C HIS A 135 0.89 -14.76 -13.86
N ILE A 136 1.99 -15.35 -14.34
CA ILE A 136 1.91 -16.49 -15.26
C ILE A 136 1.14 -17.66 -14.64
N THR A 137 1.46 -17.99 -13.38
CA THR A 137 0.81 -19.08 -12.64
C THR A 137 -0.69 -18.82 -12.44
N PHE A 138 -1.06 -17.57 -12.14
CA PHE A 138 -2.43 -17.12 -11.97
C PHE A 138 -3.24 -17.12 -13.28
N ASP A 139 -2.62 -16.69 -14.38
CA ASP A 139 -3.29 -16.47 -15.66
C ASP A 139 -3.53 -17.76 -16.47
N ILE A 140 -2.68 -18.79 -16.32
CA ILE A 140 -2.80 -20.07 -17.04
C ILE A 140 -4.21 -20.68 -16.96
N PRO A 141 -4.86 -20.83 -15.78
CA PRO A 141 -6.23 -21.37 -15.70
C PRO A 141 -7.25 -20.58 -16.52
N TYR A 142 -7.17 -19.25 -16.56
CA TYR A 142 -8.09 -18.41 -17.35
C TYR A 142 -7.92 -18.63 -18.86
N VAL A 143 -6.68 -18.81 -19.32
CA VAL A 143 -6.41 -19.20 -20.71
C VAL A 143 -6.99 -20.58 -21.01
N ILE A 144 -6.78 -21.56 -20.13
CA ILE A 144 -7.31 -22.93 -20.31
C ILE A 144 -8.84 -22.87 -20.40
N LEU A 145 -9.51 -22.11 -19.53
CA LEU A 145 -10.96 -21.94 -19.56
C LEU A 145 -11.48 -21.33 -20.88
N SER A 146 -10.67 -20.49 -21.52
CA SER A 146 -11.03 -19.85 -22.79
C SER A 146 -10.80 -20.75 -24.01
N VAL A 147 -9.70 -21.51 -24.01
CA VAL A 147 -9.28 -22.37 -25.14
C VAL A 147 -9.99 -23.72 -25.12
N MET A 148 -10.21 -24.30 -23.94
CA MET A 148 -10.78 -25.64 -23.77
C MET A 148 -12.15 -25.83 -24.46
N PRO A 149 -13.11 -24.88 -24.40
CA PRO A 149 -14.37 -25.00 -25.13
C PRO A 149 -14.17 -25.12 -26.65
N LYS A 150 -13.18 -24.42 -27.23
CA LYS A 150 -12.87 -24.50 -28.66
C LYS A 150 -12.24 -25.83 -29.04
N ILE A 151 -11.35 -26.35 -28.20
CA ILE A 151 -10.78 -27.70 -28.37
C ILE A 151 -11.89 -28.77 -28.36
N LYS A 152 -12.88 -28.64 -27.48
CA LYS A 152 -14.01 -29.59 -27.40
C LYS A 152 -15.00 -29.47 -28.56
N GLN A 153 -15.14 -28.29 -29.15
CA GLN A 153 -16.08 -28.02 -30.25
C GLN A 153 -15.49 -28.32 -31.64
N TYR A 154 -14.17 -28.39 -31.75
CA TYR A 154 -13.48 -28.63 -33.01
C TYR A 154 -13.77 -30.04 -33.58
N PRO A 155 -14.22 -30.17 -34.84
CA PRO A 155 -14.48 -31.47 -35.45
C PRO A 155 -13.19 -32.22 -35.73
N LYS A 156 -13.02 -33.42 -35.17
CA LYS A 156 -11.82 -34.24 -35.41
C LYS A 156 -11.59 -34.59 -36.88
N SER A 157 -12.66 -34.68 -37.66
CA SER A 157 -12.62 -35.02 -39.08
C SER A 157 -11.80 -34.05 -39.92
N THR A 158 -11.71 -32.77 -39.57
CA THR A 158 -10.89 -31.80 -40.32
C THR A 158 -9.39 -32.01 -40.09
N TYR A 159 -9.00 -32.57 -38.95
CA TYR A 159 -7.61 -32.93 -38.67
C TYR A 159 -7.22 -34.20 -39.44
N GLU A 160 -8.10 -35.20 -39.42
CA GLU A 160 -7.93 -36.46 -40.16
C GLU A 160 -7.84 -36.20 -41.67
N ALA A 161 -8.73 -35.37 -42.23
CA ALA A 161 -8.69 -35.00 -43.64
C ALA A 161 -7.38 -34.31 -44.06
N ALA A 162 -6.76 -33.52 -43.17
CA ALA A 162 -5.48 -32.89 -43.46
C ALA A 162 -4.34 -33.91 -43.54
N LEU A 163 -4.34 -34.92 -42.67
CA LEU A 163 -3.38 -36.02 -42.71
C LEU A 163 -3.57 -36.87 -43.97
N ASP A 164 -4.81 -37.16 -44.37
CA ASP A 164 -5.14 -37.91 -45.59
C ASP A 164 -4.65 -37.21 -46.86
N LEU A 165 -4.66 -35.88 -46.87
CA LEU A 165 -4.10 -35.06 -47.96
C LEU A 165 -2.56 -34.94 -47.92
N GLY A 166 -1.88 -35.68 -47.03
CA GLY A 166 -0.43 -35.74 -46.94
C GLY A 166 0.22 -34.64 -46.10
N ALA A 167 -0.55 -33.85 -45.34
CA ALA A 167 0.03 -32.87 -44.43
C ALA A 167 0.66 -33.58 -43.21
N SER A 168 1.84 -33.12 -42.77
CA SER A 168 2.45 -33.64 -41.54
C SER A 168 1.65 -33.19 -40.30
N PRO A 169 1.72 -33.89 -39.15
CA PRO A 169 1.00 -33.51 -37.94
C PRO A 169 1.24 -32.04 -37.51
N LEU A 170 2.47 -31.56 -37.67
CA LEU A 170 2.82 -30.17 -37.38
C LEU A 170 2.16 -29.19 -38.37
N GLN A 171 2.11 -29.54 -39.66
CA GLN A 171 1.43 -28.76 -40.68
C GLN A 171 -0.09 -28.76 -40.45
N SER A 172 -0.69 -29.92 -40.16
CA SER A 172 -2.11 -30.05 -39.84
C SER A 172 -2.48 -29.24 -38.59
N PHE A 173 -1.62 -29.22 -37.57
CA PHE A 173 -1.82 -28.37 -36.40
C PHE A 173 -1.84 -26.87 -36.78
N PHE A 174 -0.78 -26.35 -37.39
CA PHE A 174 -0.67 -24.91 -37.65
C PHE A 174 -1.61 -24.40 -38.75
N LYS A 175 -2.00 -25.25 -39.71
CA LYS A 175 -2.87 -24.85 -40.83
C LYS A 175 -4.35 -25.12 -40.61
N VAL A 176 -4.72 -26.05 -39.73
CA VAL A 176 -6.13 -26.45 -39.52
C VAL A 176 -6.56 -26.23 -38.07
N VAL A 177 -5.91 -26.91 -37.12
CA VAL A 177 -6.34 -26.89 -35.72
C VAL A 177 -6.15 -25.51 -35.08
N PHE A 178 -4.96 -24.91 -35.22
CA PHE A 178 -4.61 -23.65 -34.59
C PHE A 178 -5.47 -22.47 -35.07
N PRO A 179 -5.75 -22.29 -36.38
CA PRO A 179 -6.70 -21.27 -36.85
C PRO A 179 -8.12 -21.43 -36.28
N ASP A 180 -8.59 -22.66 -36.09
CA ASP A 180 -9.94 -22.91 -35.57
C ASP A 180 -10.07 -22.60 -34.08
N ILE A 181 -9.02 -22.87 -33.29
CA ILE A 181 -9.00 -22.53 -31.86
C ILE A 181 -8.53 -21.09 -31.59
N MET A 182 -8.02 -20.39 -32.60
CA MET A 182 -7.50 -19.01 -32.49
C MET A 182 -8.46 -18.03 -31.78
N PRO A 183 -9.79 -18.04 -32.02
CA PRO A 183 -10.70 -17.16 -31.28
C PRO A 183 -10.68 -17.40 -29.77
N GLY A 184 -10.50 -18.66 -29.34
CA GLY A 184 -10.34 -19.01 -27.93
C GLY A 184 -8.98 -18.61 -27.37
N VAL A 185 -7.91 -18.73 -28.17
CA VAL A 185 -6.56 -18.29 -27.80
C VAL A 185 -6.52 -16.77 -27.60
N LEU A 186 -7.11 -16.00 -28.53
CA LEU A 186 -7.22 -14.54 -28.41
C LEU A 186 -8.07 -14.12 -27.21
N SER A 187 -9.18 -14.82 -26.97
CA SER A 187 -10.00 -14.59 -25.77
C SER A 187 -9.21 -14.88 -24.49
N GLY A 188 -8.43 -15.96 -24.46
CA GLY A 188 -7.56 -16.31 -23.34
C GLY A 188 -6.48 -15.26 -23.10
N PHE A 189 -5.84 -14.77 -24.16
CA PHE A 189 -4.86 -13.69 -24.08
C PHE A 189 -5.45 -12.41 -23.49
N LEU A 190 -6.62 -11.97 -23.98
CA LEU A 190 -7.26 -10.75 -23.49
C LEU A 190 -7.69 -10.89 -22.03
N LEU A 191 -8.21 -12.05 -21.64
CA LEU A 191 -8.55 -12.31 -20.24
C LEU A 191 -7.32 -12.32 -19.34
N ALA A 192 -6.25 -13.04 -19.71
CA ALA A 192 -4.99 -13.05 -18.97
C ALA A 192 -4.41 -11.63 -18.83
N PHE A 193 -4.35 -10.87 -19.93
CA PHE A 193 -3.89 -9.49 -19.90
C PHE A 193 -4.72 -8.62 -18.95
N THR A 194 -6.04 -8.76 -18.99
CA THR A 194 -6.95 -7.98 -18.13
C THR A 194 -6.78 -8.34 -16.66
N MET A 195 -6.72 -9.64 -16.33
CA MET A 195 -6.51 -10.13 -14.97
C MET A 195 -5.16 -9.68 -14.40
N SER A 196 -4.10 -9.78 -15.21
CA SER A 196 -2.73 -9.40 -14.84
C SER A 196 -2.56 -7.90 -14.64
N LEU A 197 -3.28 -7.07 -15.42
CA LEU A 197 -3.23 -5.61 -15.34
C LEU A 197 -3.92 -5.07 -14.08
N ASP A 198 -4.99 -5.73 -13.63
CA ASP A 198 -5.80 -5.33 -12.47
C ASP A 198 -5.33 -5.97 -11.15
N ASP A 199 -4.40 -6.94 -11.20
CA ASP A 199 -3.93 -7.60 -9.98
C ASP A 199 -3.17 -6.62 -9.07
N PHE A 200 -3.61 -6.58 -7.83
CA PHE A 200 -2.94 -5.89 -6.73
C PHE A 200 -2.34 -6.89 -5.74
N VAL A 201 -3.10 -7.92 -5.37
CA VAL A 201 -2.81 -8.74 -4.19
C VAL A 201 -1.59 -9.62 -4.43
N ILE A 202 -1.54 -10.34 -5.56
CA ILE A 202 -0.42 -11.23 -5.86
C ILE A 202 0.85 -10.40 -6.07
N THR A 203 0.73 -9.28 -6.81
CA THR A 203 1.80 -8.31 -7.01
C THR A 203 2.35 -7.80 -5.67
N TYR A 204 1.48 -7.39 -4.75
CA TYR A 204 1.89 -6.80 -3.47
C TYR A 204 2.78 -7.72 -2.64
N PHE A 205 2.45 -9.01 -2.60
CA PHE A 205 3.24 -10.02 -1.84
C PHE A 205 4.47 -10.51 -2.59
N THR A 206 4.51 -10.38 -3.91
CA THR A 206 5.59 -10.96 -4.74
C THR A 206 6.49 -9.91 -5.36
N LYS A 207 6.20 -8.62 -5.18
CA LYS A 207 7.08 -7.51 -5.56
C LYS A 207 8.27 -7.39 -4.62
N GLY A 208 9.36 -6.85 -5.16
CA GLY A 208 10.55 -6.47 -4.40
C GLY A 208 10.73 -4.96 -4.35
N PRO A 209 11.74 -4.49 -3.60
CA PRO A 209 12.03 -3.07 -3.45
C PRO A 209 12.21 -2.34 -4.77
N GLY A 210 11.59 -1.16 -4.85
CA GLY A 210 11.75 -0.24 -5.99
C GLY A 210 11.02 -0.70 -7.27
N ILE A 211 10.18 -1.72 -7.18
CA ILE A 211 9.35 -2.18 -8.30
C ILE A 211 7.89 -2.10 -7.91
N ASP A 212 7.26 -1.00 -8.30
CA ASP A 212 5.82 -0.81 -8.18
C ASP A 212 5.10 -1.06 -9.50
N THR A 213 3.88 -1.57 -9.41
CA THR A 213 2.88 -1.50 -10.48
C THR A 213 1.94 -0.34 -10.19
N LEU A 214 1.13 0.06 -11.17
CA LEU A 214 0.08 1.06 -10.95
C LEU A 214 -0.85 0.67 -9.80
N SER A 215 -1.22 -0.61 -9.67
CA SER A 215 -2.10 -1.06 -8.60
C SER A 215 -1.45 -0.86 -7.22
N THR A 216 -0.18 -1.26 -7.03
CA THR A 216 0.52 -1.06 -5.76
C THR A 216 0.84 0.40 -5.47
N LYS A 217 1.17 1.18 -6.51
CA LYS A 217 1.42 2.63 -6.39
C LYS A 217 0.13 3.39 -6.06
N ILE A 218 -0.98 3.09 -6.72
CA ILE A 218 -2.29 3.70 -6.40
C ILE A 218 -2.69 3.39 -4.97
N TYR A 219 -2.57 2.13 -4.54
CA TYR A 219 -2.92 1.73 -3.17
C TYR A 219 -2.12 2.53 -2.12
N SER A 220 -0.79 2.57 -2.26
CA SER A 220 0.07 3.29 -1.32
C SER A 220 -0.18 4.79 -1.31
N GLU A 221 -0.39 5.42 -2.48
CA GLU A 221 -0.64 6.86 -2.56
C GLU A 221 -2.04 7.26 -2.10
N VAL A 222 -3.06 6.40 -2.20
CA VAL A 222 -4.41 6.70 -1.70
C VAL A 222 -4.44 6.76 -0.16
N ARG A 223 -3.64 5.94 0.50
CA ARG A 223 -3.61 5.86 1.97
C ARG A 223 -2.74 6.94 2.63
N LYS A 224 -1.73 7.47 1.94
CA LYS A 224 -0.92 8.62 2.39
C LYS A 224 -1.68 9.94 2.52
N GLY A 225 -2.93 9.99 2.05
CA GLY A 225 -3.65 11.24 1.78
C GLY A 225 -3.68 11.52 0.29
N ILE A 226 -4.76 12.11 -0.21
CA ILE A 226 -4.95 12.16 -1.66
C ILE A 226 -4.18 13.32 -2.29
N LYS A 227 -3.09 12.96 -2.96
CA LYS A 227 -2.42 13.80 -3.97
C LYS A 227 -3.34 13.99 -5.18
N PRO A 228 -3.68 15.23 -5.58
CA PRO A 228 -4.61 15.48 -6.68
C PRO A 228 -4.20 14.88 -8.03
N GLU A 229 -2.92 14.59 -8.25
CA GLU A 229 -2.38 13.86 -9.39
C GLU A 229 -3.00 12.45 -9.53
N MET A 230 -3.40 11.84 -8.41
CA MET A 230 -4.07 10.54 -8.40
C MET A 230 -5.46 10.61 -9.02
N TYR A 231 -6.17 11.74 -8.88
CA TYR A 231 -7.45 11.95 -9.56
C TYR A 231 -7.28 11.95 -11.08
N ALA A 232 -6.20 12.58 -11.57
CA ALA A 232 -5.87 12.59 -13.00
C ALA A 232 -5.55 11.17 -13.49
N LEU A 233 -4.76 10.40 -12.73
CA LEU A 233 -4.44 9.01 -13.05
C LEU A 233 -5.70 8.12 -13.09
N SER A 234 -6.54 8.16 -12.04
CA SER A 234 -7.80 7.40 -11.99
C SER A 234 -8.73 7.76 -13.14
N THR A 235 -8.77 9.04 -13.54
CA THR A 235 -9.52 9.51 -14.71
C THR A 235 -9.00 8.89 -15.99
N LEU A 236 -7.68 8.92 -16.22
CA LEU A 236 -7.07 8.32 -17.41
C LEU A 236 -7.30 6.81 -17.48
N LEU A 237 -7.13 6.11 -16.36
CA LEU A 237 -7.35 4.67 -16.26
C LEU A 237 -8.82 4.32 -16.58
N PHE A 238 -9.76 5.03 -15.97
CA PHE A 238 -11.19 4.83 -16.23
C PHE A 238 -11.56 5.10 -17.69
N VAL A 239 -11.14 6.25 -18.25
CA VAL A 239 -11.41 6.60 -19.65
C VAL A 239 -10.82 5.57 -20.61
N THR A 240 -9.61 5.09 -20.32
CA THR A 240 -8.93 4.07 -21.14
C THR A 240 -9.67 2.74 -21.09
N VAL A 241 -10.00 2.23 -19.89
CA VAL A 241 -10.75 0.98 -19.72
C VAL A 241 -12.14 1.09 -20.35
N PHE A 242 -12.84 2.20 -20.13
CA PHE A 242 -14.15 2.44 -20.72
C PHE A 242 -14.09 2.48 -22.25
N PHE A 243 -13.08 3.14 -22.82
CA PHE A 243 -12.84 3.16 -24.26
C PHE A 243 -12.52 1.76 -24.81
N LEU A 244 -11.65 0.99 -24.14
CA LEU A 244 -11.33 -0.39 -24.52
C LEU A 244 -12.57 -1.29 -24.46
N LEU A 245 -13.41 -1.17 -23.43
CA LEU A 245 -14.67 -1.91 -23.31
C LEU A 245 -15.63 -1.56 -24.45
N ILE A 246 -15.73 -0.28 -24.83
CA ILE A 246 -16.51 0.13 -25.99
C ILE A 246 -15.96 -0.53 -27.26
N LEU A 247 -14.65 -0.50 -27.49
CA LEU A 247 -14.04 -1.14 -28.66
C LEU A 247 -14.27 -2.65 -28.71
N ILE A 248 -14.17 -3.34 -27.56
CA ILE A 248 -14.39 -4.79 -27.46
C ILE A 248 -15.88 -5.13 -27.68
N ASN A 249 -16.78 -4.31 -27.15
CA ASN A 249 -18.23 -4.55 -27.20
C ASN A 249 -18.87 -4.01 -28.49
N GLN A 250 -18.19 -3.15 -29.23
CA GLN A 250 -18.56 -2.76 -30.59
C GLN A 250 -18.31 -3.96 -31.55
N ASN A 251 -19.35 -4.79 -31.66
CA ASN A 251 -19.66 -5.84 -32.65
C ASN A 251 -19.19 -7.30 -32.43
N PRO A 252 -20.15 -8.15 -32.02
CA PRO A 252 -20.34 -9.49 -32.59
C PRO A 252 -21.75 -9.70 -33.19
N ALA A 253 -22.40 -8.65 -33.71
CA ALA A 253 -23.72 -8.74 -34.35
C ALA A 253 -23.64 -8.47 -35.86
N GLU A 254 -23.10 -9.41 -36.63
CA GLU A 254 -23.50 -9.61 -38.04
C GLU A 254 -23.00 -10.98 -38.52
N LYS A 255 -23.88 -11.99 -38.47
CA LYS A 255 -23.61 -13.39 -38.83
C LYS A 255 -23.44 -13.65 -40.34
N GLU A 256 -23.36 -12.62 -41.21
CA GLU A 256 -23.32 -12.80 -42.67
C GLU A 256 -21.99 -12.39 -43.37
N LYS A 257 -21.00 -11.83 -42.68
CA LYS A 257 -19.73 -11.37 -43.31
C LYS A 257 -18.51 -12.26 -43.02
N ARG A 258 -18.69 -13.59 -43.03
CA ARG A 258 -17.60 -14.58 -42.76
C ARG A 258 -16.38 -14.47 -43.69
N VAL A 259 -16.43 -13.76 -44.82
CA VAL A 259 -15.26 -13.61 -45.73
C VAL A 259 -14.45 -12.32 -45.49
N LYS A 260 -15.08 -11.22 -45.03
CA LYS A 260 -14.36 -9.95 -44.73
C LYS A 260 -13.82 -9.87 -43.29
N GLN A 261 -14.44 -10.56 -42.33
CA GLN A 261 -14.00 -10.54 -40.93
C GLN A 261 -12.61 -11.19 -40.73
N TYR A 262 -12.23 -12.15 -41.58
CA TYR A 262 -10.87 -12.69 -41.62
C TYR A 262 -9.82 -11.68 -42.10
N SER A 263 -10.15 -10.60 -42.82
CA SER A 263 -9.14 -9.63 -43.27
C SER A 263 -8.78 -8.63 -42.17
N VAL A 264 -9.76 -8.15 -41.40
CA VAL A 264 -9.54 -7.15 -40.33
C VAL A 264 -8.87 -7.79 -39.11
N ILE A 265 -9.34 -8.95 -38.65
CA ILE A 265 -8.69 -9.70 -37.56
C ILE A 265 -7.26 -10.09 -37.96
N ARG A 266 -7.04 -10.44 -39.24
CA ARG A 266 -5.70 -10.74 -39.76
C ARG A 266 -4.81 -9.49 -39.84
N VAL A 267 -5.34 -8.29 -40.11
CA VAL A 267 -4.56 -7.04 -40.06
C VAL A 267 -4.24 -6.63 -38.62
N ILE A 268 -5.21 -6.75 -37.70
CA ILE A 268 -4.99 -6.46 -36.27
C ILE A 268 -3.97 -7.45 -35.69
N CYS A 269 -4.15 -8.75 -35.89
CA CYS A 269 -3.22 -9.78 -35.40
C CYS A 269 -1.87 -9.81 -36.13
N LYS A 270 -1.78 -9.43 -37.42
CA LYS A 270 -0.48 -9.45 -38.15
C LYS A 270 0.27 -8.13 -38.16
N ARG A 271 -0.36 -6.98 -37.95
CA ARG A 271 0.28 -5.67 -38.10
C ARG A 271 0.15 -4.78 -36.87
N VAL A 272 -1.06 -4.63 -36.31
CA VAL A 272 -1.29 -3.65 -35.23
C VAL A 272 -0.85 -4.19 -33.87
N LEU A 273 -1.26 -5.41 -33.52
CA LEU A 273 -0.91 -6.04 -32.24
C LEU A 273 0.61 -6.29 -32.13
N PRO A 274 1.30 -6.84 -33.16
CA PRO A 274 2.76 -6.98 -33.11
C PRO A 274 3.47 -5.62 -33.06
N ALA A 275 3.00 -4.59 -33.78
CA ALA A 275 3.61 -3.27 -33.74
C ALA A 275 3.41 -2.58 -32.38
N ALA A 276 2.23 -2.67 -31.77
CA ALA A 276 1.97 -2.14 -30.44
C ALA A 276 2.79 -2.86 -29.35
N ILE A 277 2.92 -4.18 -29.47
CA ILE A 277 3.77 -5.01 -28.60
C ILE A 277 5.25 -4.63 -28.77
N ILE A 278 5.73 -4.46 -30.01
CA ILE A 278 7.10 -4.04 -30.29
C ILE A 278 7.36 -2.61 -29.79
N VAL A 279 6.43 -1.69 -29.93
CA VAL A 279 6.56 -0.31 -29.43
C VAL A 279 6.55 -0.28 -27.89
N LEU A 280 5.72 -1.10 -27.23
CA LEU A 280 5.72 -1.24 -25.77
C LEU A 280 7.00 -1.89 -25.25
N ILE A 281 7.49 -2.95 -25.91
CA ILE A 281 8.73 -3.64 -25.54
C ILE A 281 9.96 -2.79 -25.84
N ALA A 282 10.02 -2.13 -26.99
CA ALA A 282 11.14 -1.25 -27.37
C ALA A 282 11.13 0.05 -26.57
N GLY A 283 9.96 0.65 -26.33
CA GLY A 283 9.80 1.82 -25.47
C GLY A 283 10.15 1.52 -24.01
N GLY A 284 9.70 0.38 -23.49
CA GLY A 284 10.08 -0.12 -22.17
C GLY A 284 11.57 -0.43 -22.07
N GLY A 285 12.15 -1.07 -23.08
CA GLY A 285 13.58 -1.40 -23.15
C GLY A 285 14.48 -0.15 -23.21
N ILE A 286 14.10 0.87 -23.99
CA ILE A 286 14.82 2.15 -24.06
C ILE A 286 14.68 2.94 -22.75
N TYR A 287 13.51 2.92 -22.11
CA TYR A 287 13.30 3.57 -20.81
C TYR A 287 14.14 2.90 -19.70
N TYR A 288 14.10 1.57 -19.60
CA TYR A 288 14.91 0.79 -18.65
C TYR A 288 16.42 0.90 -18.86
N HIS A 289 16.88 1.17 -20.10
CA HIS A 289 18.29 1.43 -20.38
C HIS A 289 18.67 2.91 -20.16
N GLY A 290 17.71 3.83 -20.31
CA GLY A 290 17.90 5.28 -20.18
C GLY A 290 17.85 5.79 -18.74
N THR A 291 17.05 5.16 -17.88
CA THR A 291 17.22 5.26 -16.42
C THR A 291 18.35 4.31 -16.05
N GLY A 292 19.58 4.83 -16.06
CA GLY A 292 20.81 4.06 -15.98
C GLY A 292 20.71 2.87 -15.03
N GLY A 293 21.19 1.71 -15.49
CA GLY A 293 21.25 0.49 -14.69
C GLY A 293 21.81 0.85 -13.32
N ILE A 294 20.93 0.82 -12.32
CA ILE A 294 21.27 1.04 -10.92
C ILE A 294 22.41 0.07 -10.63
N SER A 295 23.61 0.63 -10.45
CA SER A 295 24.76 -0.15 -10.02
C SER A 295 24.37 -0.74 -8.67
N THR A 296 24.18 -2.06 -8.63
CA THR A 296 23.78 -2.79 -7.43
C THR A 296 24.80 -2.73 -6.30
N LYS A 297 25.97 -2.09 -6.51
CA LYS A 297 27.05 -2.00 -5.53
C LYS A 297 26.91 -0.85 -4.54
N ASP A 298 26.37 0.31 -4.94
CA ASP A 298 26.29 1.50 -4.10
C ASP A 298 24.85 1.98 -3.98
N GLN A 299 24.06 1.20 -3.24
CA GLN A 299 22.68 1.52 -2.90
C GLN A 299 22.38 1.24 -1.43
N ILE A 300 21.24 1.73 -0.97
CA ILE A 300 20.55 1.29 0.25
C ILE A 300 19.09 1.04 -0.07
N VAL A 301 18.50 0.06 0.61
CA VAL A 301 17.06 -0.20 0.57
C VAL A 301 16.43 0.23 1.89
N VAL A 302 15.57 1.24 1.86
CA VAL A 302 14.91 1.81 3.03
C VAL A 302 13.44 1.42 3.03
N TYR A 303 12.91 1.02 4.19
CA TYR A 303 11.49 0.76 4.39
C TYR A 303 10.96 1.65 5.52
N ASN A 304 10.10 2.63 5.21
CA ASN A 304 9.62 3.61 6.19
C ASN A 304 8.10 3.79 6.14
N TRP A 305 7.54 4.57 7.06
CA TRP A 305 6.19 5.09 6.98
C TRP A 305 6.00 6.00 5.77
N GLY A 306 4.75 6.12 5.31
CA GLY A 306 4.41 7.05 4.24
C GLY A 306 4.40 8.51 4.68
N GLU A 307 4.85 9.40 3.80
CA GLU A 307 5.03 10.84 4.05
C GLU A 307 5.90 11.20 5.27
N TYR A 308 6.80 10.29 5.67
CA TYR A 308 7.61 10.40 6.89
C TYR A 308 9.08 10.77 6.65
N ILE A 309 9.37 11.33 5.47
CA ILE A 309 10.65 11.95 5.12
C ILE A 309 10.37 13.02 4.06
N ASP A 310 11.13 14.11 4.07
CA ASP A 310 11.08 15.07 2.96
C ASP A 310 11.56 14.38 1.66
N PRO A 311 10.81 14.43 0.55
CA PRO A 311 11.16 13.72 -0.70
C PRO A 311 12.48 14.15 -1.35
N ASP A 312 13.03 15.32 -1.02
CA ASP A 312 14.33 15.77 -1.49
C ASP A 312 15.48 15.25 -0.62
N VAL A 313 15.23 14.83 0.62
CA VAL A 313 16.27 14.37 1.54
C VAL A 313 17.01 13.14 1.01
N PRO A 314 16.33 12.05 0.57
CA PRO A 314 16.99 10.95 -0.13
C PRO A 314 17.74 11.41 -1.39
N LYS A 315 17.14 12.26 -2.22
CA LYS A 315 17.75 12.74 -3.48
C LYS A 315 19.01 13.57 -3.23
N ASN A 316 19.02 14.38 -2.18
CA ASN A 316 20.18 15.18 -1.81
C ASN A 316 21.29 14.29 -1.25
N PHE A 317 20.94 13.27 -0.46
CA PHE A 317 21.90 12.25 -0.03
C PHE A 317 22.53 11.52 -1.23
N GLU A 318 21.73 11.12 -2.22
CA GLU A 318 22.24 10.50 -3.46
C GLU A 318 23.22 11.41 -4.18
N LYS A 319 22.92 12.72 -4.27
CA LYS A 319 23.82 13.71 -4.91
C LYS A 319 25.12 13.91 -4.13
N GLU A 320 25.06 13.90 -2.80
CA GLU A 320 26.23 14.12 -1.94
C GLU A 320 27.15 12.91 -1.88
N THR A 321 26.60 11.70 -1.87
CA THR A 321 27.36 10.46 -1.61
C THR A 321 27.54 9.58 -2.83
N GLY A 322 26.68 9.73 -3.85
CA GLY A 322 26.58 8.79 -4.98
C GLY A 322 25.89 7.47 -4.64
N ILE A 323 25.41 7.28 -3.39
CA ILE A 323 24.71 6.07 -2.95
C ILE A 323 23.23 6.21 -3.31
N HIS A 324 22.70 5.30 -4.13
CA HIS A 324 21.29 5.31 -4.52
C HIS A 324 20.36 4.85 -3.38
N VAL A 325 19.22 5.50 -3.20
CA VAL A 325 18.25 5.18 -2.14
C VAL A 325 17.00 4.56 -2.76
N VAL A 326 16.86 3.25 -2.63
CA VAL A 326 15.62 2.53 -2.97
C VAL A 326 14.67 2.66 -1.79
N TYR A 327 13.67 3.52 -1.92
CA TYR A 327 12.72 3.83 -0.85
C TYR A 327 11.41 3.08 -1.03
N GLU A 328 11.05 2.26 -0.05
CA GLU A 328 9.74 1.62 0.05
C GLU A 328 8.99 2.11 1.28
N GLU A 329 7.67 2.00 1.25
CA GLU A 329 6.82 2.48 2.33
C GLU A 329 5.84 1.42 2.84
N PHE A 330 5.52 1.50 4.13
CA PHE A 330 4.49 0.72 4.80
C PHE A 330 3.53 1.60 5.60
N GLU A 331 2.38 1.04 5.94
CA GLU A 331 1.29 1.77 6.60
C GLU A 331 1.10 1.38 8.05
N THR A 332 1.44 0.15 8.40
CA THR A 332 1.38 -0.34 9.78
C THR A 332 2.55 -1.26 10.06
N ASN A 333 2.96 -1.31 11.33
CA ASN A 333 3.97 -2.24 11.79
C ASN A 333 3.57 -3.71 11.50
N GLU A 334 2.28 -4.05 11.51
CA GLU A 334 1.75 -5.40 11.23
C GLU A 334 1.89 -5.81 9.77
N ILE A 335 1.90 -4.85 8.84
CA ILE A 335 2.20 -5.09 7.41
C ILE A 335 3.71 -5.22 7.20
N MET A 336 4.49 -4.42 7.92
CA MET A 336 5.95 -4.40 7.83
C MET A 336 6.58 -5.68 8.39
N TYR A 337 6.16 -6.11 9.59
CA TYR A 337 6.82 -7.16 10.35
C TYR A 337 6.91 -8.51 9.62
N PRO A 338 5.84 -9.05 8.99
CA PRO A 338 5.93 -10.31 8.26
C PRO A 338 6.95 -10.26 7.11
N LYS A 339 7.08 -9.12 6.41
CA LYS A 339 8.09 -8.97 5.36
C LYS A 339 9.51 -9.06 5.93
N ILE A 340 9.79 -8.37 7.05
CA ILE A 340 11.11 -8.45 7.70
C ILE A 340 11.37 -9.85 8.26
N GLN A 341 10.42 -10.41 9.00
CA GLN A 341 10.53 -11.73 9.63
C GLN A 341 10.78 -12.84 8.60
N SER A 342 10.15 -12.73 7.42
CA SER A 342 10.32 -13.71 6.36
C SER A 342 11.72 -13.71 5.73
N GLY A 343 12.45 -12.60 5.84
CA GLY A 343 13.76 -12.40 5.22
C GLY A 343 13.75 -12.36 3.67
N ALA A 344 12.55 -12.33 3.04
CA ALA A 344 12.37 -12.35 1.59
C ALA A 344 13.03 -11.18 0.86
N VAL A 345 13.03 -10.05 1.54
CA VAL A 345 13.59 -8.80 1.08
C VAL A 345 14.63 -8.36 2.09
N ALA A 346 15.82 -8.02 1.60
CA ALA A 346 16.89 -7.48 2.42
C ALA A 346 16.79 -5.96 2.43
N TYR A 347 16.07 -5.43 3.42
CA TYR A 347 16.08 -4.00 3.71
C TYR A 347 17.34 -3.66 4.50
N ASP A 348 17.95 -2.52 4.17
CA ASP A 348 19.14 -2.01 4.84
C ASP A 348 18.77 -1.14 6.04
N LEU A 349 17.63 -0.44 5.97
CA LEU A 349 17.06 0.35 7.05
C LEU A 349 15.54 0.18 7.13
N VAL A 350 15.02 0.13 8.35
CA VAL A 350 13.59 0.15 8.64
C VAL A 350 13.32 1.15 9.77
N CYS A 351 12.19 1.87 9.76
CA CYS A 351 11.80 2.76 10.86
C CYS A 351 10.53 2.26 11.59
N PRO A 352 10.62 1.17 12.37
CA PRO A 352 9.50 0.70 13.20
C PRO A 352 9.23 1.60 14.42
N SER A 353 8.05 1.40 15.03
CA SER A 353 7.72 1.96 16.34
C SER A 353 8.29 1.13 17.51
N ASP A 354 8.38 1.75 18.68
CA ASP A 354 8.86 1.20 19.95
C ASP A 354 8.57 -0.30 20.21
N TYR A 355 7.31 -0.72 20.31
CA TYR A 355 6.93 -2.11 20.61
C TYR A 355 7.37 -3.09 19.52
N MET A 356 7.44 -2.61 18.28
CA MET A 356 7.85 -3.43 17.14
C MET A 356 9.36 -3.62 17.15
N ILE A 357 10.13 -2.62 17.57
CA ILE A 357 11.58 -2.76 17.82
C ILE A 357 11.82 -3.84 18.88
N ASP A 358 11.15 -3.74 20.03
CA ASP A 358 11.24 -4.74 21.11
C ASP A 358 10.95 -6.17 20.59
N LYS A 359 9.85 -6.32 19.83
CA LYS A 359 9.49 -7.59 19.19
C LYS A 359 10.55 -8.09 18.20
N MET A 360 11.16 -7.19 17.42
CA MET A 360 12.21 -7.55 16.45
C MET A 360 13.52 -7.94 17.14
N ILE A 361 13.87 -7.29 18.26
CA ILE A 361 15.01 -7.65 19.11
C ILE A 361 14.78 -9.04 19.71
N GLN A 362 13.61 -9.29 20.30
CA GLN A 362 13.27 -10.59 20.91
C GLN A 362 13.29 -11.76 19.91
N ASN A 363 13.05 -11.48 18.62
CA ASN A 363 13.08 -12.48 17.54
C ASN A 363 14.41 -12.51 16.76
N ASP A 364 15.47 -11.85 17.26
CA ASP A 364 16.82 -11.84 16.65
C ASP A 364 16.83 -11.35 15.18
N LEU A 365 16.01 -10.34 14.88
CA LEU A 365 15.82 -9.81 13.52
C LEU A 365 16.69 -8.58 13.21
N LEU A 366 17.34 -7.97 14.21
CA LEU A 366 18.10 -6.72 14.06
C LEU A 366 19.61 -6.95 14.24
N ASP A 367 20.40 -6.10 13.60
CA ASP A 367 21.84 -5.99 13.83
C ASP A 367 22.18 -4.73 14.64
N LYS A 368 23.30 -4.77 15.35
CA LYS A 368 23.74 -3.65 16.19
C LYS A 368 24.22 -2.47 15.34
N ILE A 369 23.93 -1.26 15.81
CA ILE A 369 24.42 -0.01 15.24
C ILE A 369 25.86 0.23 15.72
N ASP A 370 26.80 0.42 14.79
CA ASP A 370 28.15 0.89 15.08
C ASP A 370 28.16 2.41 15.19
N TRP A 371 28.00 2.88 16.42
CA TRP A 371 27.98 4.31 16.79
C TRP A 371 29.23 5.09 16.34
N SER A 372 30.37 4.43 16.10
CA SER A 372 31.58 5.10 15.60
C SER A 372 31.42 5.62 14.16
N LYS A 373 30.44 5.10 13.41
CA LYS A 373 30.12 5.50 12.04
C LYS A 373 29.05 6.58 11.96
N ILE A 374 28.42 6.94 13.08
CA ILE A 374 27.31 7.89 13.14
C ILE A 374 27.63 9.01 14.14
N PRO A 375 28.73 9.79 13.95
CA PRO A 375 29.11 10.84 14.89
C PRO A 375 28.03 11.91 15.09
N ASN A 376 27.19 12.17 14.08
CA ASN A 376 26.10 13.14 14.18
C ASN A 376 24.96 12.66 15.10
N ALA A 377 24.93 11.38 15.52
CA ALA A 377 23.97 10.91 16.53
C ALA A 377 24.11 11.64 17.88
N SER A 378 25.25 12.30 18.11
CA SER A 378 25.45 13.22 19.24
C SER A 378 24.48 14.42 19.26
N ASN A 379 23.86 14.76 18.12
CA ASN A 379 22.82 15.79 18.03
C ASN A 379 21.45 15.32 18.53
N ILE A 380 21.27 14.01 18.74
CA ILE A 380 20.03 13.46 19.29
C ILE A 380 20.01 13.69 20.80
N GLY A 381 18.92 14.27 21.29
CA GLY A 381 18.76 14.60 22.71
C GLY A 381 18.85 13.37 23.61
N ARG A 382 19.56 13.51 24.73
CA ARG A 382 19.79 12.42 25.70
C ARG A 382 18.49 11.80 26.24
N THR A 383 17.45 12.61 26.47
CA THR A 383 16.13 12.13 26.96
C THR A 383 15.51 11.09 26.02
N TYR A 384 15.71 11.23 24.70
CA TYR A 384 15.16 10.30 23.72
C TYR A 384 15.85 8.94 23.79
N PHE A 385 17.18 8.92 23.93
CA PHE A 385 17.91 7.69 24.21
C PHE A 385 17.54 7.07 25.56
N GLU A 386 17.23 7.86 26.59
CA GLU A 386 16.79 7.34 27.89
C GLU A 386 15.41 6.67 27.78
N LYS A 387 14.50 7.24 26.98
CA LYS A 387 13.19 6.63 26.67
C LYS A 387 13.32 5.39 25.77
N SER A 388 14.24 5.39 24.80
CA SER A 388 14.48 4.21 23.95
C SER A 388 14.88 2.97 24.73
N ARG A 389 15.49 3.12 25.92
CA ARG A 389 15.84 1.98 26.80
C ARG A 389 14.64 1.16 27.27
N GLU A 390 13.43 1.67 27.16
CA GLU A 390 12.22 0.90 27.48
C GLU A 390 11.96 -0.23 26.49
N PHE A 391 12.44 -0.12 25.25
CA PHE A 391 12.29 -1.12 24.18
C PHE A 391 13.62 -1.63 23.61
N ASP A 392 14.72 -0.89 23.80
CA ASP A 392 16.09 -1.26 23.45
C ASP A 392 17.01 -1.00 24.67
N PRO A 393 17.06 -1.92 25.66
CA PRO A 393 17.63 -1.65 26.99
C PRO A 393 19.06 -1.10 27.03
N TYR A 394 19.85 -1.37 25.99
CA TYR A 394 21.24 -0.95 25.87
C TYR A 394 21.46 0.10 24.76
N ASN A 395 20.40 0.55 24.08
CA ASN A 395 20.47 1.41 22.89
C ASN A 395 21.49 0.86 21.87
N GLU A 396 21.40 -0.42 21.56
CA GLU A 396 22.32 -1.08 20.62
C GLU A 396 21.75 -1.20 19.21
N TYR A 397 20.43 -1.09 19.05
CA TYR A 397 19.73 -1.44 17.81
C TYR A 397 18.94 -0.26 17.20
N SER A 398 18.63 0.76 17.98
CA SER A 398 17.69 1.82 17.58
C SER A 398 18.28 3.23 17.66
N LEU A 399 18.04 4.03 16.60
CA LEU A 399 18.36 5.45 16.53
C LEU A 399 17.05 6.28 16.45
N PRO A 400 16.71 7.09 17.47
CA PRO A 400 15.49 7.90 17.47
C PRO A 400 15.38 8.81 16.25
N TYR A 401 14.22 8.81 15.59
CA TYR A 401 13.98 9.60 14.38
C TYR A 401 12.87 10.63 14.54
N CYS A 402 11.69 10.18 14.98
CA CYS A 402 10.54 11.02 15.26
C CYS A 402 9.89 10.54 16.56
N TRP A 403 9.26 11.46 17.26
CA TRP A 403 8.58 11.13 18.51
C TRP A 403 7.34 11.99 18.67
N GLY A 404 6.48 11.57 19.60
CA GLY A 404 5.33 12.37 19.96
C GLY A 404 4.53 11.73 21.08
N THR A 405 3.31 12.24 21.22
CA THR A 405 2.35 11.75 22.20
C THR A 405 1.01 11.49 21.56
N LEU A 406 0.27 10.52 22.08
CA LEU A 406 -1.16 10.43 21.80
C LEU A 406 -1.90 11.46 22.66
N GLY A 407 -2.91 12.13 22.15
CA GLY A 407 -3.66 13.13 22.92
C GLY A 407 -5.01 13.45 22.31
N ILE A 408 -5.58 14.57 22.75
CA ILE A 408 -6.90 15.03 22.31
C ILE A 408 -6.70 16.30 21.49
N ILE A 409 -7.05 16.26 20.21
CA ILE A 409 -7.29 17.46 19.43
C ILE A 409 -8.74 17.90 19.59
N TYR A 410 -8.96 19.21 19.73
CA TYR A 410 -10.29 19.75 19.96
C TYR A 410 -10.49 21.09 19.24
N ASN A 411 -11.74 21.38 18.88
CA ASN A 411 -12.12 22.65 18.27
C ASN A 411 -12.56 23.64 19.36
N LYS A 412 -11.77 24.71 19.56
CA LYS A 412 -12.01 25.76 20.57
C LYS A 412 -13.36 26.47 20.41
N SER A 413 -13.92 26.49 19.21
CA SER A 413 -15.24 27.10 18.96
C SER A 413 -16.41 26.20 19.40
N MET A 414 -16.19 24.88 19.45
CA MET A 414 -17.22 23.88 19.76
C MET A 414 -17.14 23.38 21.22
N VAL A 415 -15.93 23.36 21.78
CA VAL A 415 -15.67 22.84 23.13
C VAL A 415 -15.49 24.02 24.10
N LYS A 416 -16.42 24.14 25.06
CA LYS A 416 -16.37 25.21 26.07
C LYS A 416 -15.84 24.75 27.42
N SER A 417 -15.87 23.44 27.68
CA SER A 417 -15.33 22.84 28.89
C SER A 417 -13.80 22.72 28.80
N PRO A 418 -13.06 22.85 29.92
CA PRO A 418 -11.61 22.66 29.92
C PRO A 418 -11.24 21.24 29.47
N VAL A 419 -10.48 21.13 28.37
CA VAL A 419 -9.96 19.85 27.86
C VAL A 419 -8.63 19.57 28.56
N ASN A 420 -8.62 18.72 29.59
CA ASN A 420 -7.39 18.37 30.33
C ASN A 420 -7.28 16.90 30.75
N SER A 421 -8.28 16.09 30.42
CA SER A 421 -8.43 14.71 30.87
C SER A 421 -9.10 13.88 29.78
N TRP A 422 -8.78 12.59 29.74
CA TRP A 422 -9.48 11.62 28.88
C TRP A 422 -10.99 11.55 29.18
N ASN A 423 -11.43 11.97 30.37
CA ASN A 423 -12.83 11.89 30.78
C ASN A 423 -13.81 12.65 29.89
N ILE A 424 -13.34 13.68 29.16
CA ILE A 424 -14.18 14.51 28.29
C ILE A 424 -14.77 13.70 27.13
N LEU A 425 -14.13 12.60 26.75
CA LEU A 425 -14.63 11.69 25.72
C LEU A 425 -15.87 10.89 26.19
N TRP A 426 -16.15 10.89 27.49
CA TRP A 426 -17.38 10.34 28.08
C TRP A 426 -18.46 11.40 28.35
N ASP A 427 -18.24 12.66 27.98
CA ASP A 427 -19.21 13.73 28.20
C ASP A 427 -20.36 13.65 27.17
N PRO A 428 -21.62 13.48 27.62
CA PRO A 428 -22.78 13.43 26.74
C PRO A 428 -22.98 14.70 25.90
N GLU A 429 -22.41 15.85 26.30
CA GLU A 429 -22.43 17.11 25.53
C GLU A 429 -21.84 16.92 24.12
N TYR A 430 -20.79 16.10 23.99
CA TYR A 430 -20.08 15.88 22.73
C TYR A 430 -20.55 14.62 21.98
N LYS A 431 -21.75 14.13 22.27
CA LYS A 431 -22.34 12.99 21.56
C LYS A 431 -22.35 13.22 20.04
N ASN A 432 -21.91 12.21 19.28
CA ASN A 432 -21.71 12.23 17.83
C ASN A 432 -20.72 13.29 17.32
N ASN A 433 -19.90 13.86 18.20
CA ASN A 433 -18.86 14.85 17.88
C ASN A 433 -17.47 14.41 18.40
N ILE A 434 -17.29 13.12 18.67
CA ILE A 434 -16.04 12.51 19.13
C ILE A 434 -15.52 11.55 18.05
N LEU A 435 -14.26 11.73 17.66
CA LEU A 435 -13.53 10.83 16.77
C LEU A 435 -12.49 10.05 17.57
N MET A 436 -12.55 8.72 17.48
CA MET A 436 -11.63 7.84 18.19
C MET A 436 -10.64 7.18 17.21
N GLN A 437 -9.42 6.94 17.65
CA GLN A 437 -8.41 6.24 16.86
C GLN A 437 -8.81 4.76 16.68
N ASP A 438 -8.93 4.25 15.43
CA ASP A 438 -9.18 2.81 15.15
C ASP A 438 -7.88 2.00 15.23
N SER A 439 -7.28 2.00 16.41
CA SER A 439 -6.09 1.24 16.74
C SER A 439 -6.27 0.61 18.12
N VAL A 440 -5.94 -0.68 18.21
CA VAL A 440 -6.19 -1.48 19.42
C VAL A 440 -5.47 -0.88 20.63
N ARG A 441 -4.19 -0.53 20.49
CA ARG A 441 -3.38 -0.01 21.59
C ARG A 441 -3.78 1.41 21.96
N ASP A 442 -4.07 2.25 20.97
CA ASP A 442 -4.43 3.66 21.17
C ASP A 442 -5.79 3.79 21.87
N ALA A 443 -6.80 3.05 21.40
CA ALA A 443 -8.13 3.05 22.03
C ALA A 443 -8.07 2.54 23.48
N PHE A 444 -7.37 1.43 23.73
CA PHE A 444 -7.19 0.93 25.10
C PHE A 444 -6.33 1.86 25.96
N THR A 445 -5.42 2.64 25.38
CA THR A 445 -4.63 3.64 26.12
C THR A 445 -5.52 4.67 26.78
N VAL A 446 -6.51 5.19 26.05
CA VAL A 446 -7.49 6.14 26.59
C VAL A 446 -8.19 5.55 27.82
N ALA A 447 -8.77 4.36 27.69
CA ALA A 447 -9.52 3.72 28.76
C ALA A 447 -8.65 3.26 29.94
N LEU A 448 -7.46 2.71 29.68
CA LEU A 448 -6.52 2.27 30.71
C LEU A 448 -5.99 3.46 31.50
N LYS A 449 -5.58 4.53 30.84
CA LYS A 449 -5.11 5.75 31.53
C LYS A 449 -6.22 6.41 32.32
N LEU A 450 -7.43 6.50 31.77
CA LEU A 450 -8.60 6.99 32.51
C LEU A 450 -8.88 6.15 33.78
N ALA A 451 -8.67 4.82 33.70
CA ALA A 451 -8.82 3.91 34.83
C ALA A 451 -7.62 3.90 35.80
N GLY A 452 -6.55 4.66 35.53
CA GLY A 452 -5.33 4.71 36.35
C GLY A 452 -4.42 3.49 36.18
N HIS A 453 -4.49 2.81 35.03
CA HIS A 453 -3.68 1.65 34.69
C HIS A 453 -2.60 1.99 33.66
N SER A 454 -1.57 1.14 33.58
CA SER A 454 -0.50 1.27 32.59
C SER A 454 -1.02 1.02 31.17
N VAL A 455 -0.47 1.73 30.18
CA VAL A 455 -0.74 1.47 28.75
C VAL A 455 -0.24 0.10 28.29
N ASN A 456 0.60 -0.55 29.10
CA ASN A 456 1.19 -1.86 28.89
C ASN A 456 0.59 -2.94 29.80
N SER A 457 -0.62 -2.72 30.33
CA SER A 457 -1.27 -3.71 31.20
C SER A 457 -1.44 -5.05 30.48
N SER A 458 -1.04 -6.13 31.14
CA SER A 458 -1.25 -7.53 30.74
C SER A 458 -2.20 -8.27 31.67
N ASP A 459 -2.81 -7.57 32.65
CA ASP A 459 -3.78 -8.11 33.58
C ASP A 459 -5.18 -8.18 32.92
N PRO A 460 -5.73 -9.38 32.68
CA PRO A 460 -7.02 -9.54 32.02
C PRO A 460 -8.15 -8.74 32.68
N LYS A 461 -8.14 -8.58 34.02
CA LYS A 461 -9.18 -7.82 34.73
C LYS A 461 -9.14 -6.33 34.42
N GLN A 462 -7.94 -5.77 34.23
CA GLN A 462 -7.76 -4.38 33.85
C GLN A 462 -8.22 -4.17 32.40
N LEU A 463 -7.94 -5.13 31.53
CA LEU A 463 -8.37 -5.10 30.13
C LEU A 463 -9.89 -5.23 29.96
N GLU A 464 -10.53 -6.15 30.68
CA GLU A 464 -12.00 -6.27 30.72
C GLU A 464 -12.67 -5.01 31.28
N ARG A 465 -12.02 -4.32 32.22
CA ARG A 465 -12.52 -3.03 32.71
C ARG A 465 -12.39 -1.93 31.67
N ALA A 466 -11.26 -1.88 30.95
CA ALA A 466 -11.05 -0.94 29.86
C ALA A 466 -12.03 -1.18 28.69
N GLU A 467 -12.29 -2.44 28.34
CA GLU A 467 -13.31 -2.84 27.38
C GLU A 467 -14.67 -2.26 27.75
N LYS A 468 -15.15 -2.50 28.98
CA LYS A 468 -16.45 -1.97 29.45
C LYS A 468 -16.53 -0.45 29.42
N LEU A 469 -15.42 0.24 29.70
CA LEU A 469 -15.36 1.70 29.58
C LEU A 469 -15.54 2.11 28.12
N LEU A 470 -14.82 1.49 27.18
CA LEU A 470 -14.96 1.77 25.75
C LEU A 470 -16.36 1.42 25.22
N GLU A 471 -16.97 0.32 25.67
CA GLU A 471 -18.36 -0.02 25.34
C GLU A 471 -19.34 1.06 25.81
N SER A 472 -19.11 1.63 26.99
CA SER A 472 -19.95 2.72 27.52
C SER A 472 -19.72 4.06 26.79
N GLU A 473 -18.53 4.27 26.23
CA GLU A 473 -18.16 5.45 25.43
C GLU A 473 -18.79 5.40 24.03
N LYS A 474 -18.84 4.21 23.43
CA LYS A 474 -19.20 3.98 22.04
C LYS A 474 -20.49 4.69 21.58
N PRO A 475 -21.60 4.76 22.36
CA PRO A 475 -22.80 5.49 21.96
C PRO A 475 -22.62 7.02 21.82
N LEU A 476 -21.50 7.57 22.30
CA LEU A 476 -21.10 8.97 22.17
C LEU A 476 -20.19 9.22 20.97
N VAL A 477 -19.46 8.20 20.53
CA VAL A 477 -18.46 8.27 19.46
C VAL A 477 -19.15 8.37 18.09
N GLN A 478 -18.72 9.33 17.28
CA GLN A 478 -19.20 9.50 15.90
C GLN A 478 -18.65 8.40 14.98
N SER A 479 -17.35 8.15 15.06
CA SER A 479 -16.67 7.10 14.28
C SER A 479 -15.29 6.78 14.84
N TYR A 480 -14.87 5.52 14.66
CA TYR A 480 -13.48 5.10 14.78
C TYR A 480 -12.78 5.30 13.44
N SER A 481 -11.61 5.96 13.44
CA SER A 481 -10.90 6.35 12.22
C SER A 481 -9.39 6.44 12.48
N VAL A 482 -8.58 6.49 11.44
CA VAL A 482 -7.13 6.71 11.53
C VAL A 482 -6.83 8.09 10.91
N ASP A 483 -6.39 8.14 9.66
CA ASP A 483 -6.00 9.41 9.00
C ASP A 483 -7.18 10.36 8.77
N GLN A 484 -8.41 9.83 8.70
CA GLN A 484 -9.62 10.64 8.50
C GLN A 484 -9.92 11.57 9.67
N ILE A 485 -9.33 11.35 10.85
CA ILE A 485 -9.48 12.27 11.98
C ILE A 485 -8.95 13.65 11.60
N ARG A 486 -7.82 13.71 10.89
CA ARG A 486 -7.22 14.96 10.40
C ARG A 486 -8.20 15.77 9.56
N ASP A 487 -8.72 15.16 8.49
CA ASP A 487 -9.62 15.83 7.55
C ASP A 487 -10.93 16.29 8.21
N LYS A 488 -11.51 15.45 9.07
CA LYS A 488 -12.77 15.77 9.77
C LYS A 488 -12.59 16.88 10.79
N MET A 489 -11.50 16.89 11.55
CA MET A 489 -11.20 17.96 12.51
C MET A 489 -10.93 19.28 11.79
N ILE A 490 -10.15 19.27 10.71
CA ILE A 490 -9.93 20.47 9.87
C ILE A 490 -11.27 20.98 9.31
N GLY A 491 -12.12 20.08 8.83
CA GLY A 491 -13.45 20.38 8.29
C GLY A 491 -14.48 20.86 9.32
N GLY A 492 -14.18 20.77 10.62
CA GLY A 492 -15.11 21.11 11.70
C GLY A 492 -16.28 20.13 11.83
N GLU A 493 -16.10 18.88 11.43
CA GLU A 493 -17.13 17.83 11.49
C GLU A 493 -17.30 17.22 12.89
N ALA A 494 -16.32 17.42 13.78
CA ALA A 494 -16.31 16.92 15.14
C ALA A 494 -15.67 17.94 16.10
N ALA A 495 -16.05 17.84 17.38
CA ALA A 495 -15.56 18.72 18.44
C ALA A 495 -14.26 18.20 19.07
N LEU A 496 -14.13 16.87 19.17
CA LEU A 496 -13.03 16.16 19.82
C LEU A 496 -12.50 15.04 18.91
N GLY A 497 -11.19 14.86 18.89
CA GLY A 497 -10.53 13.76 18.20
C GLY A 497 -9.35 13.23 19.00
N VAL A 498 -9.17 11.91 19.04
CA VAL A 498 -7.96 11.28 19.61
C VAL A 498 -6.96 11.04 18.48
N THR A 499 -5.78 11.67 18.57
CA THR A 499 -4.77 11.57 17.51
C THR A 499 -3.36 11.88 18.03
N PHE A 500 -2.36 11.77 17.15
CA PHE A 500 -0.95 11.98 17.48
C PHE A 500 -0.58 13.47 17.47
N SER A 501 0.32 13.88 18.37
CA SER A 501 0.77 15.27 18.46
C SER A 501 1.50 15.78 17.21
N GLY A 502 2.10 14.89 16.41
CA GLY A 502 2.74 15.27 15.15
C GLY A 502 1.76 15.83 14.11
N GLU A 503 0.49 15.49 14.22
CA GLU A 503 -0.57 15.99 13.35
C GLU A 503 -1.00 17.42 13.67
N PHE A 504 -0.70 17.88 14.89
CA PHE A 504 -1.26 19.10 15.44
C PHE A 504 -0.86 20.34 14.65
N LEU A 505 0.42 20.52 14.33
CA LEU A 505 0.90 21.68 13.60
C LEU A 505 0.23 21.81 12.24
N TYR A 506 0.14 20.69 11.52
CA TYR A 506 -0.51 20.66 10.22
C TYR A 506 -1.99 21.05 10.34
N MET A 507 -2.72 20.42 11.26
CA MET A 507 -4.13 20.70 11.49
C MET A 507 -4.39 22.15 11.91
N GLN A 508 -3.56 22.71 12.80
CA GLN A 508 -3.70 24.08 13.26
C GLN A 508 -3.41 25.11 12.16
N ARG A 509 -2.47 24.83 11.25
CA ARG A 509 -2.20 25.69 10.08
C ARG A 509 -3.40 25.76 9.14
N GLU A 510 -4.10 24.64 8.94
CA GLU A 510 -5.29 24.57 8.08
C GLU A 510 -6.56 25.10 8.79
N ASN A 511 -6.67 24.91 10.10
CA ASN A 511 -7.77 25.39 10.93
C ASN A 511 -7.26 25.96 12.29
N PRO A 512 -7.12 27.29 12.42
CA PRO A 512 -6.61 27.95 13.63
C PRO A 512 -7.47 27.77 14.90
N ASP A 513 -8.72 27.33 14.75
CA ASP A 513 -9.61 27.03 15.88
C ASP A 513 -9.30 25.69 16.55
N LEU A 514 -8.41 24.88 15.96
CA LEU A 514 -7.96 23.63 16.56
C LEU A 514 -6.85 23.85 17.58
N ASP A 515 -6.91 23.09 18.66
CA ASP A 515 -5.92 23.03 19.71
C ASP A 515 -5.75 21.60 20.23
N PHE A 516 -4.63 21.29 20.88
CA PHE A 516 -4.29 19.93 21.31
C PHE A 516 -3.92 19.90 22.79
N VAL A 517 -4.31 18.83 23.48
CA VAL A 517 -3.92 18.62 24.87
C VAL A 517 -3.40 17.21 25.12
N LEU A 518 -2.32 17.15 25.91
CA LEU A 518 -1.86 15.93 26.56
C LEU A 518 -2.63 15.75 27.88
N PRO A 519 -3.43 14.68 28.04
CA PRO A 519 -4.24 14.50 29.25
C PRO A 519 -3.41 14.27 30.51
N LYS A 520 -3.89 14.80 31.65
CA LYS A 520 -3.16 14.77 32.94
C LYS A 520 -2.94 13.37 33.52
N GLU A 521 -3.80 12.42 33.17
CA GLU A 521 -3.64 11.00 33.53
C GLU A 521 -2.40 10.36 32.89
N GLY A 522 -1.80 11.05 31.91
CA GLY A 522 -0.75 10.53 31.06
C GLY A 522 -1.31 9.91 29.80
N SER A 523 -0.40 9.55 28.90
CA SER A 523 -0.73 9.00 27.59
C SER A 523 0.35 8.01 27.13
N ASN A 524 0.29 7.63 25.86
CA ASN A 524 1.43 7.04 25.17
C ASN A 524 2.43 8.14 24.76
N VAL A 525 3.72 7.88 25.02
CA VAL A 525 4.84 8.54 24.34
C VAL A 525 5.38 7.54 23.35
N TRP A 526 5.37 7.84 22.07
CA TRP A 526 5.89 6.93 21.06
C TRP A 526 7.18 7.51 20.49
N ILE A 527 8.09 6.61 20.10
CA ILE A 527 9.33 6.95 19.41
C ILE A 527 9.48 5.98 18.25
N ASP A 528 9.46 6.51 17.03
CA ASP A 528 9.87 5.76 15.86
C ASP A 528 11.37 5.91 15.70
N SER A 529 12.05 4.79 15.48
CA SER A 529 13.50 4.75 15.43
C SER A 529 13.98 3.96 14.23
N TRP A 530 15.08 4.40 13.63
CA TRP A 530 15.75 3.64 12.60
C TRP A 530 16.45 2.42 13.20
N VAL A 531 16.29 1.28 12.54
CA VAL A 531 16.96 0.01 12.86
C VAL A 531 17.57 -0.61 11.60
N ILE A 532 18.60 -1.43 11.79
CA ILE A 532 19.26 -2.18 10.71
C ILE A 532 18.82 -3.64 10.80
N PRO A 533 18.05 -4.19 9.85
CA PRO A 533 17.72 -5.61 9.81
C PRO A 533 18.96 -6.50 9.68
N LYS A 534 18.94 -7.68 10.29
CA LYS A 534 20.07 -8.61 10.30
C LYS A 534 20.51 -9.07 8.91
N ASN A 535 19.54 -9.18 7.99
CA ASN A 535 19.75 -9.58 6.59
C ASN A 535 20.18 -8.43 5.65
N ALA A 536 20.35 -7.20 6.16
CA ALA A 536 20.82 -6.03 5.41
C ALA A 536 22.11 -6.33 4.62
N LYS A 537 22.16 -5.86 3.37
CA LYS A 537 23.27 -6.10 2.45
C LYS A 537 24.29 -4.96 2.44
N HIS A 538 23.85 -3.73 2.69
CA HIS A 538 24.64 -2.51 2.57
C HIS A 538 24.73 -1.76 3.91
N LYS A 539 25.09 -2.48 4.99
CA LYS A 539 25.13 -1.94 6.36
C LYS A 539 26.00 -0.67 6.51
N LYS A 540 27.12 -0.60 5.78
CA LYS A 540 27.98 0.59 5.79
C LYS A 540 27.24 1.82 5.24
N ASN A 541 26.59 1.66 4.09
CA ASN A 541 25.83 2.72 3.43
C ASN A 541 24.59 3.10 4.25
N ALA A 542 23.95 2.12 4.91
CA ALA A 542 22.85 2.36 5.84
C ALA A 542 23.26 3.31 6.97
N GLN A 543 24.40 3.03 7.62
CA GLN A 543 24.89 3.90 8.70
C GLN A 543 25.35 5.28 8.20
N GLU A 544 25.84 5.37 6.96
CA GLU A 544 26.14 6.66 6.33
C GLU A 544 24.86 7.49 6.12
N PHE A 545 23.77 6.86 5.70
CA PHE A 545 22.46 7.50 5.61
C PHE A 545 21.92 7.92 6.99
N LEU A 546 22.06 7.07 8.02
CA LEU A 546 21.70 7.45 9.39
C LEU A 546 22.51 8.65 9.90
N ASN A 547 23.81 8.69 9.60
CA ASN A 547 24.66 9.82 9.97
C ASN A 547 24.25 11.11 9.25
N TYR A 548 23.83 10.99 7.98
CA TYR A 548 23.30 12.11 7.20
C TYR A 548 21.97 12.62 7.78
N LEU A 549 21.04 11.73 8.13
CA LEU A 549 19.75 12.11 8.76
C LEU A 549 19.94 12.81 10.12
N CYS A 550 21.00 12.48 10.85
CA CYS A 550 21.32 13.14 12.12
C CYS A 550 21.97 14.54 11.97
N ARG A 551 22.23 15.02 10.75
CA ARG A 551 22.71 16.39 10.55
C ARG A 551 21.60 17.39 10.93
N PRO A 552 21.92 18.50 11.62
CA PRO A 552 20.89 19.45 12.07
C PRO A 552 20.07 20.06 10.93
N ASP A 553 20.70 20.39 9.80
CA ASP A 553 20.04 20.97 8.63
C ASP A 553 19.10 19.97 7.94
N VAL A 554 19.50 18.71 7.85
CA VAL A 554 18.69 17.63 7.28
C VAL A 554 17.50 17.30 8.18
N ALA A 555 17.74 17.18 9.49
CA ALA A 555 16.69 16.94 10.47
C ALA A 555 15.69 18.11 10.57
N LEU A 556 16.16 19.37 10.42
CA LEU A 556 15.28 20.54 10.33
C LEU A 556 14.40 20.46 9.07
N LYS A 557 15.00 20.18 7.90
CA LYS A 557 14.23 20.04 6.65
C LYS A 557 13.15 18.95 6.76
N ASN A 558 13.48 17.80 7.35
CA ASN A 558 12.49 16.76 7.64
C ASN A 558 11.41 17.25 8.61
N PHE A 559 11.78 17.93 9.69
CA PHE A 559 10.81 18.50 10.63
C PHE A 559 9.85 19.48 9.95
N GLU A 560 10.34 20.37 9.10
CA GLU A 560 9.51 21.37 8.41
C GLU A 560 8.51 20.74 7.42
N TYR A 561 8.92 19.65 6.76
CA TYR A 561 8.08 18.90 5.84
C TYR A 561 7.04 18.04 6.57
N ILE A 562 7.51 17.18 7.49
CA ILE A 562 6.69 16.19 8.18
C ILE A 562 5.82 16.84 9.26
N THR A 563 6.33 17.91 9.90
CA THR A 563 5.74 18.63 11.06
C THR A 563 5.71 17.86 12.39
N TYR A 564 6.28 16.66 12.40
CA TYR A 564 6.43 15.82 13.58
C TYR A 564 7.65 16.21 14.41
N ALA A 565 7.55 16.10 15.74
CA ALA A 565 8.60 16.54 16.64
C ALA A 565 9.92 15.79 16.40
N THR A 566 11.01 16.56 16.25
CA THR A 566 12.35 16.03 16.03
C THR A 566 13.05 15.71 17.36
N PRO A 567 13.71 14.55 17.51
CA PRO A 567 14.56 14.25 18.64
C PRO A 567 15.96 14.88 18.51
N ASN A 568 16.26 15.53 17.38
CA ASN A 568 17.51 16.23 17.14
C ASN A 568 17.47 17.62 17.78
N THR A 569 18.18 17.81 18.89
CA THR A 569 18.15 19.06 19.66
C THR A 569 18.82 20.20 18.92
N ALA A 570 19.88 19.92 18.15
CA ALA A 570 20.53 20.92 17.32
C ALA A 570 19.61 21.40 16.18
N ALA A 571 18.85 20.50 15.57
CA ALA A 571 17.85 20.88 14.57
C ALA A 571 16.72 21.72 15.18
N ARG A 572 16.27 21.37 16.40
CA ARG A 572 15.27 22.16 17.13
C ARG A 572 15.74 23.59 17.38
N GLU A 573 17.01 23.80 17.74
CA GLU A 573 17.57 25.14 17.94
C GLU A 573 17.56 26.00 16.66
N LEU A 574 17.62 25.36 15.48
CA LEU A 574 17.57 26.02 14.17
C LEU A 574 16.15 26.41 13.74
N ILE A 575 15.09 25.97 14.45
CA ILE A 575 13.72 26.40 14.15
C ILE A 575 13.61 27.91 14.44
N GLU A 576 13.37 28.70 13.39
CA GLU A 576 13.30 30.16 13.47
C GLU A 576 12.07 30.65 14.23
N ASP A 577 10.93 29.97 14.04
CA ASP A 577 9.67 30.29 14.72
C ASP A 577 9.70 29.82 16.18
N SER A 578 9.76 30.77 17.11
CA SER A 578 9.78 30.46 18.55
C SER A 578 8.49 29.77 19.02
N ASP A 579 7.34 30.06 18.41
CA ASP A 579 6.06 29.47 18.82
C ASP A 579 5.99 27.98 18.44
N ILE A 580 6.78 27.57 17.46
CA ILE A 580 6.97 26.16 17.09
C ILE A 580 8.10 25.53 17.90
N ARG A 581 9.25 26.21 18.00
CA ARG A 581 10.44 25.71 18.70
C ARG A 581 10.19 25.42 20.18
N ASP A 582 9.42 26.28 20.83
CA ASP A 582 9.12 26.23 22.26
C ASP A 582 7.70 25.71 22.53
N ASN A 583 7.06 25.12 21.51
CA ASN A 583 5.70 24.59 21.60
C ASN A 583 5.63 23.42 22.60
N PRO A 584 4.83 23.53 23.68
CA PRO A 584 4.75 22.48 24.70
C PRO A 584 4.02 21.22 24.23
N ILE A 585 3.31 21.25 23.10
CA ILE A 585 2.63 20.08 22.53
C ILE A 585 3.61 19.22 21.72
N LEU A 586 4.48 19.86 20.95
CA LEU A 586 5.51 19.17 20.17
C LEU A 586 6.71 18.78 21.02
N PHE A 587 7.09 19.66 21.94
CA PHE A 587 8.25 19.49 22.80
C PHE A 587 7.87 19.64 24.28
N PRO A 588 7.00 18.75 24.81
CA PRO A 588 6.58 18.78 26.20
C PRO A 588 7.76 18.64 27.15
N LYS A 589 7.65 19.23 28.34
CA LYS A 589 8.68 19.07 29.38
C LYS A 589 8.58 17.68 29.98
N ASP A 590 9.67 17.18 30.53
CA ASP A 590 9.67 15.86 31.20
C ASP A 590 8.64 15.78 32.34
N SER A 591 8.34 16.90 33.00
CA SER A 591 7.29 16.98 34.03
C SER A 591 5.89 16.66 33.49
N ASP A 592 5.63 17.00 32.24
CA ASP A 592 4.34 16.81 31.57
C ASP A 592 4.19 15.35 31.10
N LEU A 593 5.32 14.66 30.90
CA LEU A 593 5.38 13.26 30.47
C LEU A 593 5.48 12.25 31.61
N LYS A 594 5.54 12.69 32.88
CA LYS A 594 5.80 11.81 34.04
C LYS A 594 4.83 10.62 34.20
N ASN A 595 3.61 10.77 33.70
CA ASN A 595 2.57 9.75 33.76
C ASN A 595 2.41 8.98 32.43
N SER A 596 3.19 9.34 31.41
CA SER A 596 3.11 8.77 30.07
C SER A 596 4.14 7.66 29.88
N GLU A 597 3.84 6.69 29.02
CA GLU A 597 4.62 5.45 28.87
C GLU A 597 4.80 5.12 27.37
N THR A 598 5.92 4.51 26.99
CA THR A 598 6.10 3.94 25.65
C THR A 598 5.38 2.59 25.52
N TYR A 599 5.03 2.18 24.31
CA TYR A 599 4.47 0.84 24.13
C TYR A 599 5.56 -0.22 24.20
N ARG A 600 5.22 -1.36 24.82
CA ARG A 600 6.05 -2.56 24.87
C ARG A 600 5.35 -3.72 24.18
N TYR A 601 6.14 -4.71 23.76
CA TYR A 601 5.58 -5.95 23.27
C TYR A 601 5.02 -6.77 24.44
N LEU A 602 3.71 -7.02 24.43
CA LEU A 602 3.00 -7.65 25.56
C LEU A 602 2.96 -9.19 25.48
N GLY A 603 3.58 -9.75 24.45
CA GLY A 603 3.51 -11.17 24.13
C GLY A 603 2.23 -11.57 23.40
N ARG A 604 2.32 -12.61 22.58
CA ARG A 604 1.25 -13.10 21.70
C ARG A 604 -0.10 -13.28 22.40
N LYS A 605 -0.12 -13.94 23.56
CA LYS A 605 -1.36 -14.23 24.31
C LYS A 605 -2.09 -12.95 24.72
N THR A 606 -1.34 -11.94 25.15
CA THR A 606 -1.89 -10.66 25.57
C THR A 606 -2.39 -9.87 24.36
N GLU A 607 -1.62 -9.81 23.26
CA GLU A 607 -2.06 -9.15 22.02
C GLU A 607 -3.34 -9.78 21.44
N GLU A 608 -3.44 -11.12 21.46
CA GLU A 608 -4.66 -11.83 21.04
C GLU A 608 -5.87 -11.47 21.92
N LEU A 609 -5.65 -11.26 23.22
CA LEU A 609 -6.70 -10.80 24.14
C LEU A 609 -7.13 -9.36 23.83
N TYR A 610 -6.20 -8.42 23.67
CA TYR A 610 -6.50 -7.05 23.25
C TYR A 610 -7.30 -7.02 21.94
N ALA A 611 -6.87 -7.79 20.93
CA ALA A 611 -7.57 -7.88 19.65
C ALA A 611 -8.96 -8.53 19.75
N LYS A 612 -9.14 -9.48 20.67
CA LYS A 612 -10.45 -10.07 20.97
C LYS A 612 -11.38 -9.02 21.58
N LEU A 613 -10.97 -8.38 22.67
CA LEU A 613 -11.76 -7.38 23.38
C LEU A 613 -12.09 -6.18 22.47
N TRP A 614 -11.14 -5.74 21.63
CA TRP A 614 -11.42 -4.68 20.66
C TRP A 614 -12.51 -5.04 19.65
N ARG A 615 -12.56 -6.30 19.20
CA ARG A 615 -13.66 -6.76 18.33
C ARG A 615 -14.99 -6.76 19.06
N GLU A 616 -15.00 -7.15 20.34
CA GLU A 616 -16.18 -7.11 21.20
C GLU A 616 -16.70 -5.67 21.35
N VAL A 617 -15.82 -4.70 21.69
CA VAL A 617 -16.14 -3.25 21.68
C VAL A 617 -16.69 -2.80 20.33
N LYS A 618 -16.07 -3.16 19.21
CA LYS A 618 -16.58 -2.74 17.88
C LYS A 618 -17.93 -3.36 17.53
N SER A 619 -18.29 -4.50 18.13
CA SER A 619 -19.56 -5.19 17.89
C SER A 619 -20.72 -4.84 18.83
N SER A 620 -20.46 -4.17 19.96
CA SER A 620 -21.45 -3.85 21.01
C SER A 620 -22.54 -2.84 20.65
#